data_AF-A0A2M7N0A3-F1
#
_entry.id   AF-A0A2M7N0A3-F1
#
_cell.length_a   1.000
_cell.length_b   1.000
_cell.length_c   1.000
_cell.angle_alpha   90.00
_cell.angle_beta   90.00
_cell.angle_gamma   90.00
#
_symmetry.space_group_name_H-M   'P 1'
#
loop_
_entity.id
_entity.type
_entity.pdbx_description
1 polymer ?
#
loop_
_entity_poly.entity_id
_entity_poly.type
_entity_poly.pdbx_seq_one_letter_code
_entity_poly.pdbx_strand_id
1 'polypeptide(L)'
;WMKENLNYGTYAAVTSPQVAGTKFCQNLSGVNDATCPMGGLYEWANIMNGSASCNGTGAPPNDKCPTNVQGLCPAGWHIPSHYEWTTLEKNVGTNPGAFPYDVTTTGWLGTDEGGNLKQTGTTNWISPNTGATNSSGFTALPGGNSWAGSFNNAGNNGYWWSSTGASGTTAWYRKLTYNNAQVLRYNLGKAYGFSCRCVKD
;
A
#
# COMPACT_ATOMS: atom_id res chain seq x y z
N TRP A 1 -11.19 -6.07 -1.75
CA TRP A 1 -9.73 -6.03 -1.55
C TRP A 1 -9.14 -7.39 -1.85
N MET A 2 -8.04 -7.44 -2.60
CA MET A 2 -7.24 -8.67 -2.76
C MET A 2 -6.76 -9.17 -1.40
N LYS A 3 -6.64 -10.49 -1.24
CA LYS A 3 -6.10 -11.14 -0.03
C LYS A 3 -4.58 -11.01 0.09
N GLU A 4 -3.90 -10.78 -1.03
CA GLU A 4 -2.45 -10.67 -1.11
C GLU A 4 -2.06 -9.36 -1.82
N ASN A 5 -0.81 -8.94 -1.64
CA ASN A 5 -0.25 -7.82 -2.38
C ASN A 5 -0.14 -8.17 -3.87
N LEU A 6 -0.34 -7.18 -4.74
CA LEU A 6 -0.24 -7.37 -6.19
C LEU A 6 1.12 -7.95 -6.57
N ASN A 7 1.11 -9.04 -7.32
CA ASN A 7 2.28 -9.71 -7.84
C ASN A 7 2.15 -9.89 -9.36
N TYR A 8 2.11 -8.77 -10.09
CA TYR A 8 1.85 -8.72 -11.53
C TYR A 8 3.03 -8.07 -12.27
N GLY A 9 3.26 -8.49 -13.52
CA GLY A 9 4.36 -8.00 -14.35
C GLY A 9 5.61 -8.88 -14.27
N THR A 10 6.66 -8.49 -15.02
CA THR A 10 7.92 -9.24 -15.11
C THR A 10 8.82 -8.90 -13.92
N TYR A 11 9.39 -9.91 -13.26
CA TYR A 11 10.38 -9.65 -12.20
C TYR A 11 11.59 -8.92 -12.78
N ALA A 12 12.08 -7.91 -12.06
CA ALA A 12 13.34 -7.24 -12.33
C ALA A 12 14.11 -7.04 -11.02
N ALA A 13 15.44 -7.04 -11.10
CA ALA A 13 16.27 -6.54 -10.01
C ALA A 13 15.97 -5.05 -9.77
N VAL A 14 16.11 -4.60 -8.52
CA VAL A 14 15.83 -3.20 -8.17
C VAL A 14 16.72 -2.24 -8.96
N THR A 15 16.09 -1.28 -9.62
CA THR A 15 16.70 -0.17 -10.35
C THR A 15 15.91 1.11 -10.06
N SER A 16 16.37 2.25 -10.57
CA SER A 16 15.51 3.44 -10.70
C SER A 16 15.93 4.26 -11.93
N PRO A 17 14.99 4.69 -12.79
CA PRO A 17 13.55 4.45 -12.70
C PRO A 17 13.20 2.97 -12.94
N GLN A 18 12.01 2.58 -12.48
CA GLN A 18 11.47 1.25 -12.76
C GLN A 18 10.98 1.16 -14.20
N VAL A 19 11.34 0.08 -14.89
CA VAL A 19 10.86 -0.19 -16.25
C VAL A 19 9.38 -0.57 -16.22
N ALA A 20 8.60 -0.03 -17.16
CA ALA A 20 7.16 -0.27 -17.24
C ALA A 20 6.83 -1.77 -17.35
N GLY A 21 5.80 -2.21 -16.62
CA GLY A 21 5.37 -3.61 -16.59
C GLY A 21 6.28 -4.55 -15.80
N THR A 22 7.30 -4.02 -15.11
CA THR A 22 8.13 -4.80 -14.20
C THR A 22 7.65 -4.70 -12.75
N LYS A 23 8.12 -5.62 -11.91
CA LYS A 23 7.97 -5.60 -10.46
C LYS A 23 9.32 -5.83 -9.80
N PHE A 24 9.57 -5.12 -8.70
CA PHE A 24 10.69 -5.42 -7.83
C PHE A 24 10.22 -6.29 -6.68
N CYS A 25 11.06 -7.23 -6.27
CA CYS A 25 10.75 -8.15 -5.20
C CYS A 25 11.98 -8.39 -4.36
N GLN A 26 11.78 -8.50 -3.06
CA GLN A 26 12.83 -8.71 -2.09
C GLN A 26 12.46 -9.78 -1.07
N ASN A 27 13.47 -10.40 -0.47
CA ASN A 27 13.33 -11.19 0.74
C ASN A 27 13.37 -10.31 2.00
N LEU A 28 13.21 -10.94 3.18
CA LEU A 28 13.23 -10.24 4.47
C LEU A 28 14.61 -9.64 4.84
N SER A 29 15.67 -10.01 4.14
CA SER A 29 17.02 -9.45 4.32
C SER A 29 17.29 -8.24 3.42
N GLY A 30 16.31 -7.77 2.65
CA GLY A 30 16.49 -6.61 1.78
C GLY A 30 17.20 -6.92 0.46
N VAL A 31 17.20 -8.18 0.02
CA VAL A 31 17.90 -8.64 -1.19
C VAL A 31 16.89 -9.04 -2.25
N ASN A 32 17.22 -8.78 -3.53
CA ASN A 32 16.46 -9.19 -4.71
C ASN A 32 16.03 -10.68 -4.60
N ASP A 33 14.73 -10.94 -4.77
CA ASP A 33 14.16 -12.28 -4.70
C ASP A 33 13.04 -12.45 -5.75
N ALA A 34 13.30 -13.28 -6.76
CA ALA A 34 12.39 -13.51 -7.88
C ALA A 34 11.11 -14.27 -7.49
N THR A 35 11.07 -14.90 -6.31
CA THR A 35 9.88 -15.61 -5.82
C THR A 35 8.80 -14.66 -5.29
N CYS A 36 9.15 -13.39 -5.05
CA CYS A 36 8.23 -12.34 -4.58
C CYS A 36 7.42 -12.73 -3.34
N PRO A 37 8.07 -13.14 -2.24
CA PRO A 37 7.38 -13.69 -1.07
C PRO A 37 6.43 -12.70 -0.39
N MET A 38 6.59 -11.39 -0.63
CA MET A 38 5.76 -10.33 -0.06
C MET A 38 4.92 -9.57 -1.11
N GLY A 39 4.87 -10.07 -2.34
CA GLY A 39 4.33 -9.37 -3.51
C GLY A 39 5.32 -8.36 -4.11
N GLY A 40 4.88 -7.68 -5.18
CA GLY A 40 5.70 -6.72 -5.91
C GLY A 40 5.75 -5.34 -5.27
N LEU A 41 6.84 -4.63 -5.53
CA LEU A 41 7.03 -3.21 -5.28
C LEU A 41 7.06 -2.47 -6.62
N TYR A 42 6.31 -1.37 -6.67
CA TYR A 42 6.08 -0.61 -7.89
C TYR A 42 6.26 0.88 -7.63
N GLU A 43 7.06 1.54 -8.46
CA GLU A 43 7.04 3.01 -8.57
C GLU A 43 5.65 3.45 -9.03
N TRP A 44 5.18 4.61 -8.57
CA TRP A 44 3.78 5.00 -8.72
C TRP A 44 3.35 5.11 -10.19
N ALA A 45 4.23 5.65 -11.05
CA ALA A 45 3.95 5.73 -12.48
C ALA A 45 3.78 4.34 -13.13
N ASN A 46 4.56 3.35 -12.68
CA ASN A 46 4.49 1.99 -13.17
C ASN A 46 3.20 1.29 -12.73
N ILE A 47 2.81 1.37 -11.44
CA ILE A 47 1.55 0.76 -10.98
C ILE A 47 0.33 1.40 -11.67
N MET A 48 0.34 2.71 -11.89
CA MET A 48 -0.75 3.42 -12.56
C MET A 48 -0.86 3.09 -14.05
N ASN A 49 0.22 2.56 -14.67
CA ASN A 49 0.26 2.09 -16.05
C ASN A 49 -0.34 3.12 -17.05
N GLY A 50 0.08 4.38 -16.93
CA GLY A 50 -0.41 5.48 -17.77
C GLY A 50 -1.80 6.04 -17.41
N SER A 51 -2.49 5.47 -16.43
CA SER A 51 -3.77 5.99 -15.95
C SER A 51 -3.58 7.33 -15.22
N ALA A 52 -4.58 8.21 -15.35
CA ALA A 52 -4.60 9.47 -14.62
C ALA A 52 -4.77 9.24 -13.11
N SER A 53 -4.21 10.16 -12.32
CA SER A 53 -4.50 10.23 -10.88
C SER A 53 -6.00 10.40 -10.67
N CYS A 54 -6.57 9.64 -9.75
CA CYS A 54 -7.97 9.77 -9.41
C CYS A 54 -8.20 9.49 -7.92
N ASN A 55 -9.14 10.25 -7.38
CA ASN A 55 -9.71 10.05 -6.05
C ASN A 55 -11.24 9.95 -6.15
N GLY A 56 -11.87 9.38 -5.13
CA GLY A 56 -13.29 9.63 -4.90
C GLY A 56 -13.59 11.08 -4.49
N THR A 57 -14.87 11.40 -4.30
CA THR A 57 -15.34 12.71 -3.86
C THR A 57 -15.77 12.75 -2.40
N GLY A 58 -15.85 11.61 -1.70
CA GLY A 58 -16.10 11.59 -0.27
C GLY A 58 -16.27 10.19 0.30
N ALA A 59 -17.17 10.07 1.29
CA ALA A 59 -17.56 8.78 1.86
C ALA A 59 -18.30 7.89 0.85
N PRO A 60 -18.37 6.57 1.08
CA PRO A 60 -19.19 5.66 0.28
C PRO A 60 -20.61 6.20 0.04
N PRO A 61 -21.15 6.06 -1.18
CA PRO A 61 -20.59 5.32 -2.33
C PRO A 61 -19.62 6.13 -3.20
N ASN A 62 -19.23 7.33 -2.78
CA ASN A 62 -18.41 8.26 -3.54
C ASN A 62 -16.92 8.19 -3.19
N ASP A 63 -16.50 7.15 -2.48
CA ASP A 63 -15.10 6.90 -2.09
C ASP A 63 -14.28 6.34 -3.24
N LYS A 64 -14.91 5.64 -4.18
CA LYS A 64 -14.26 5.20 -5.42
C LYS A 64 -14.22 6.28 -6.50
N CYS A 65 -13.34 6.06 -7.46
CA CYS A 65 -13.23 6.87 -8.66
C CYS A 65 -14.49 6.77 -9.56
N PRO A 66 -14.91 7.86 -10.25
CA PRO A 66 -15.97 7.77 -11.26
C PRO A 66 -15.60 6.82 -12.41
N THR A 67 -14.32 6.78 -12.75
CA THR A 67 -13.73 5.78 -13.66
C THR A 67 -12.60 5.10 -12.92
N ASN A 68 -12.76 3.82 -12.63
CA ASN A 68 -11.80 3.05 -11.86
C ASN A 68 -10.42 3.04 -12.52
N VAL A 69 -9.39 3.22 -11.70
CA VAL A 69 -7.99 3.18 -12.13
C VAL A 69 -7.52 1.74 -12.11
N GLN A 70 -7.67 1.02 -13.24
CA GLN A 70 -7.19 -0.35 -13.32
C GLN A 70 -5.67 -0.44 -13.06
N GLY A 71 -4.88 0.39 -13.75
CA GLY A 71 -3.43 0.34 -13.69
C GLY A 71 -2.89 -1.07 -14.02
N LEU A 72 -2.01 -1.62 -13.17
CA LEU A 72 -1.52 -3.00 -13.26
C LEU A 72 -2.42 -4.03 -12.56
N CYS A 73 -3.57 -3.64 -12.01
CA CYS A 73 -4.51 -4.60 -11.47
C CYS A 73 -5.13 -5.45 -12.60
N PRO A 74 -5.52 -6.71 -12.33
CA PRO A 74 -6.25 -7.54 -13.28
C PRO A 74 -7.58 -6.91 -13.71
N ALA A 75 -8.11 -7.33 -14.86
CA ALA A 75 -9.43 -6.88 -15.31
C ALA A 75 -10.52 -7.16 -14.24
N GLY A 76 -11.42 -6.19 -14.04
CA GLY A 76 -12.43 -6.23 -12.96
C GLY A 76 -11.90 -5.83 -11.58
N TRP A 77 -10.67 -5.32 -11.51
CA TRP A 77 -10.05 -4.80 -10.31
C TRP A 77 -9.36 -3.46 -10.58
N HIS A 78 -9.21 -2.66 -9.54
CA HIS A 78 -8.58 -1.35 -9.62
C HIS A 78 -7.65 -1.06 -8.44
N ILE A 79 -6.77 -0.08 -8.63
CA ILE A 79 -5.94 0.48 -7.57
C ILE A 79 -6.85 1.32 -6.66
N PRO A 80 -6.87 1.07 -5.34
CA PRO A 80 -7.74 1.80 -4.43
C PRO A 80 -7.43 3.30 -4.43
N SER A 81 -8.49 4.10 -4.41
CA SER A 81 -8.38 5.53 -4.18
C SER A 81 -7.92 5.84 -2.75
N HIS A 82 -7.53 7.09 -2.49
CA HIS A 82 -7.26 7.53 -1.12
C HIS A 82 -8.49 7.37 -0.22
N TYR A 83 -9.70 7.60 -0.73
CA TYR A 83 -10.93 7.46 0.06
C TYR A 83 -11.38 6.02 0.24
N GLU A 84 -11.11 5.12 -0.69
CA GLU A 84 -11.39 3.68 -0.44
C GLU A 84 -10.50 3.12 0.67
N TRP A 85 -9.24 3.57 0.73
CA TRP A 85 -8.39 3.31 1.89
C TRP A 85 -8.97 3.91 3.18
N THR A 86 -9.48 5.14 3.14
CA THR A 86 -10.17 5.75 4.28
C THR A 86 -11.37 4.91 4.73
N THR A 87 -12.15 4.38 3.79
CA THR A 87 -13.25 3.46 4.06
C THR A 87 -12.73 2.19 4.74
N LEU A 88 -11.67 1.56 4.23
CA LEU A 88 -11.08 0.39 4.87
C LEU A 88 -10.64 0.69 6.31
N GLU A 89 -9.84 1.74 6.51
CA GLU A 89 -9.31 2.15 7.82
C GLU A 89 -10.44 2.36 8.84
N LYS A 90 -11.54 3.01 8.44
CA LYS A 90 -12.72 3.22 9.30
C LYS A 90 -13.42 1.93 9.74
N ASN A 91 -13.29 0.84 8.99
CA ASN A 91 -14.04 -0.39 9.24
C ASN A 91 -13.20 -1.49 9.91
N VAL A 92 -11.92 -1.24 10.19
CA VAL A 92 -11.00 -2.27 10.70
C VAL A 92 -10.47 -1.97 12.10
N GLY A 93 -10.98 -0.95 12.79
CA GLY A 93 -10.56 -0.64 14.15
C GLY A 93 -11.63 0.09 14.94
N THR A 94 -11.19 0.65 16.06
CA THR A 94 -12.05 1.19 17.11
C THR A 94 -12.23 2.69 17.05
N ASN A 95 -11.46 3.39 16.19
CA ASN A 95 -11.48 4.85 16.11
C ASN A 95 -11.75 5.34 14.67
N PRO A 96 -12.94 5.08 14.11
CA PRO A 96 -13.30 5.54 12.76
C PRO A 96 -13.28 7.07 12.63
N GLY A 97 -13.41 7.82 13.73
CA GLY A 97 -13.35 9.28 13.74
C GLY A 97 -11.98 9.84 13.36
N ALA A 98 -10.90 9.06 13.50
CA ALA A 98 -9.54 9.48 13.16
C ALA A 98 -9.26 9.56 11.65
N PHE A 99 -10.19 9.11 10.80
CA PHE A 99 -9.98 8.97 9.36
C PHE A 99 -10.97 9.85 8.58
N PRO A 100 -10.76 11.18 8.51
CA PRO A 100 -11.57 12.05 7.69
C PRO A 100 -11.39 11.73 6.20
N TYR A 101 -12.46 11.96 5.43
CA TYR A 101 -12.42 11.95 3.96
C TYR A 101 -11.92 13.30 3.47
N ASP A 102 -10.61 13.52 3.54
CA ASP A 102 -9.93 14.70 3.03
C ASP A 102 -8.58 14.34 2.38
N VAL A 103 -7.92 15.35 1.81
CA VAL A 103 -6.58 15.23 1.23
C VAL A 103 -5.58 16.16 1.94
N THR A 104 -5.78 16.38 3.23
CA THR A 104 -4.97 17.29 4.05
C THR A 104 -4.46 16.63 5.33
N THR A 105 -5.19 15.65 5.84
CA THR A 105 -4.86 14.95 7.08
C THR A 105 -3.76 13.93 6.84
N THR A 106 -2.66 14.11 7.56
CA THR A 106 -1.48 13.26 7.51
C THR A 106 -1.00 12.93 8.92
N GLY A 107 -0.33 11.78 9.10
CA GLY A 107 0.24 11.36 10.37
C GLY A 107 -0.17 9.95 10.76
N TRP A 108 0.13 9.58 12.00
CA TRP A 108 -0.33 8.33 12.59
C TRP A 108 -1.77 8.49 13.05
N LEU A 109 -2.68 7.76 12.43
CA LEU A 109 -4.12 7.84 12.63
C LEU A 109 -4.65 6.56 13.24
N GLY A 110 -5.77 6.72 13.96
CA GLY A 110 -6.46 5.63 14.63
C GLY A 110 -5.83 5.23 15.95
N THR A 111 -6.12 4.03 16.40
CA THR A 111 -5.66 3.43 17.65
C THR A 111 -5.15 2.01 17.43
N ASP A 112 -5.90 1.17 16.71
CA ASP A 112 -5.62 -0.25 16.52
C ASP A 112 -5.80 -0.75 15.07
N GLU A 113 -6.26 0.12 14.16
CA GLU A 113 -6.57 -0.19 12.76
C GLU A 113 -5.38 -0.82 12.03
N GLY A 114 -4.17 -0.29 12.27
CA GLY A 114 -2.95 -0.84 11.69
C GLY A 114 -2.62 -2.23 12.23
N GLY A 115 -2.82 -2.46 13.53
CA GLY A 115 -2.70 -3.78 14.16
C GLY A 115 -3.68 -4.79 13.57
N ASN A 116 -4.92 -4.39 13.40
CA ASN A 116 -5.99 -5.23 12.85
C ASN A 116 -5.82 -5.56 11.37
N LEU A 117 -5.03 -4.78 10.63
CA LEU A 117 -4.64 -5.05 9.24
C LEU A 117 -3.44 -6.00 9.11
N LYS A 118 -2.48 -5.95 10.05
CA LYS A 118 -1.21 -6.70 9.94
C LYS A 118 -1.41 -8.21 10.05
N GLN A 119 -0.60 -8.97 9.29
CA GLN A 119 -0.39 -10.39 9.56
C GLN A 119 0.02 -10.60 11.03
N THR A 120 -0.53 -11.63 11.68
CA THR A 120 -0.17 -12.02 13.05
C THR A 120 1.21 -12.67 13.13
N GLY A 121 1.79 -12.66 14.34
CA GLY A 121 3.08 -13.28 14.62
C GLY A 121 4.26 -12.50 14.04
N THR A 122 5.45 -13.08 14.11
CA THR A 122 6.72 -12.43 13.73
C THR A 122 7.49 -13.22 12.67
N THR A 123 6.79 -14.03 11.87
CA THR A 123 7.42 -14.79 10.78
C THR A 123 7.96 -13.85 9.71
N ASN A 124 7.16 -12.86 9.31
CA ASN A 124 7.55 -11.84 8.34
C ASN A 124 7.83 -10.49 9.01
N TRP A 125 7.02 -10.12 10.02
CA TRP A 125 7.22 -8.90 10.79
C TRP A 125 8.31 -9.10 11.84
N ILE A 126 9.24 -8.15 11.95
CA ILE A 126 10.18 -8.15 13.07
C ILE A 126 9.43 -7.90 14.39
N SER A 127 9.94 -8.49 15.48
CA SER A 127 9.42 -8.26 16.83
C SER A 127 9.45 -6.76 17.19
N PRO A 128 8.39 -6.19 17.82
CA PRO A 128 7.30 -6.91 18.50
C PRO A 128 6.03 -7.16 17.67
N ASN A 129 5.93 -6.71 16.42
CA ASN A 129 4.69 -6.67 15.64
C ASN A 129 3.47 -6.14 16.45
N THR A 130 3.65 -5.00 17.13
CA THR A 130 2.72 -4.41 18.11
C THR A 130 1.27 -4.40 17.63
N GLY A 131 0.39 -4.98 18.43
CA GLY A 131 -1.07 -4.95 18.20
C GLY A 131 -1.55 -5.77 17.01
N ALA A 132 -0.71 -6.60 16.38
CA ALA A 132 -1.12 -7.37 15.22
C ALA A 132 -2.12 -8.47 15.57
N THR A 133 -3.36 -8.32 15.10
CA THR A 133 -4.44 -9.31 15.31
C THR A 133 -4.94 -9.92 14.00
N ASN A 134 -4.70 -9.24 12.86
CA ASN A 134 -5.30 -9.57 11.57
C ASN A 134 -6.83 -9.77 11.60
N SER A 135 -7.54 -9.13 12.53
CA SER A 135 -9.00 -9.31 12.68
C SER A 135 -9.79 -8.89 11.43
N SER A 136 -9.22 -8.02 10.60
CA SER A 136 -9.79 -7.61 9.31
C SER A 136 -9.68 -8.68 8.20
N GLY A 137 -8.82 -9.68 8.36
CA GLY A 137 -8.46 -10.63 7.29
C GLY A 137 -7.57 -10.04 6.19
N PHE A 138 -7.17 -8.76 6.29
CA PHE A 138 -6.34 -8.10 5.29
C PHE A 138 -4.97 -8.77 5.15
N THR A 139 -4.34 -9.18 6.24
CA THR A 139 -3.06 -9.91 6.25
C THR A 139 -1.92 -9.08 5.64
N ALA A 140 -1.71 -7.87 6.15
CA ALA A 140 -0.68 -6.97 5.64
C ALA A 140 0.73 -7.53 5.89
N LEU A 141 1.57 -7.54 4.85
CA LEU A 141 2.95 -8.01 4.88
C LEU A 141 3.94 -6.84 4.94
N PRO A 142 5.10 -7.00 5.63
CA PRO A 142 6.13 -5.97 5.74
C PRO A 142 7.08 -5.99 4.54
N GLY A 143 6.52 -5.77 3.35
CA GLY A 143 7.21 -5.81 2.06
C GLY A 143 8.34 -4.79 1.89
N GLY A 144 8.50 -3.85 2.84
CA GLY A 144 9.43 -2.75 2.75
C GLY A 144 9.10 -1.82 1.59
N ASN A 145 10.11 -1.11 1.11
CA ASN A 145 10.04 -0.29 -0.09
C ASN A 145 11.31 -0.40 -0.91
N SER A 146 11.28 0.14 -2.13
CA SER A 146 12.48 0.47 -2.89
C SER A 146 12.60 1.97 -3.11
N TRP A 147 13.83 2.45 -3.21
CA TRP A 147 14.13 3.84 -3.57
C TRP A 147 15.55 3.92 -4.13
N ALA A 148 15.72 4.68 -5.21
CA ALA A 148 17.03 4.95 -5.82
C ALA A 148 17.87 3.67 -6.07
N GLY A 149 17.23 2.60 -6.56
CA GLY A 149 17.91 1.35 -6.87
C GLY A 149 18.26 0.48 -5.65
N SER A 150 17.76 0.80 -4.46
CA SER A 150 17.98 0.02 -3.23
C SER A 150 16.67 -0.37 -2.57
N PHE A 151 16.68 -1.48 -1.84
CA PHE A 151 15.58 -1.85 -0.96
C PHE A 151 15.78 -1.33 0.46
N ASN A 152 14.68 -1.07 1.16
CA ASN A 152 14.67 -0.61 2.53
C ASN A 152 13.52 -1.25 3.31
N ASN A 153 13.70 -1.37 4.63
CA ASN A 153 12.64 -1.68 5.60
C ASN A 153 11.92 -3.03 5.43
N ALA A 154 12.52 -4.00 4.73
CA ALA A 154 12.01 -5.37 4.72
C ALA A 154 11.81 -5.87 6.16
N GLY A 155 10.69 -6.53 6.43
CA GLY A 155 10.34 -7.02 7.77
C GLY A 155 9.92 -5.94 8.79
N ASN A 156 10.27 -4.68 8.56
CA ASN A 156 10.01 -3.57 9.47
C ASN A 156 8.71 -2.83 9.14
N ASN A 157 8.45 -2.62 7.85
CA ASN A 157 7.37 -1.76 7.39
C ASN A 157 6.69 -2.37 6.16
N GLY A 158 5.38 -2.15 6.05
CA GLY A 158 4.63 -2.36 4.81
C GLY A 158 4.15 -1.02 4.28
N TYR A 159 4.16 -0.86 2.96
CA TYR A 159 3.75 0.37 2.28
C TYR A 159 2.80 0.04 1.13
N TRP A 160 1.72 0.80 0.98
CA TRP A 160 0.76 0.61 -0.09
C TRP A 160 0.38 1.92 -0.78
N TRP A 161 0.47 1.92 -2.10
CA TRP A 161 0.00 3.04 -2.92
C TRP A 161 -1.53 3.16 -2.92
N SER A 162 -1.99 4.38 -3.20
CA SER A 162 -3.33 4.65 -3.72
C SER A 162 -3.24 5.24 -5.13
N SER A 163 -4.35 5.29 -5.85
CA SER A 163 -4.45 5.94 -7.16
C SER A 163 -4.45 7.47 -7.09
N THR A 164 -4.42 8.04 -5.88
CA THR A 164 -4.52 9.48 -5.67
C THR A 164 -3.14 10.12 -5.58
N GLY A 165 -2.80 10.92 -6.59
CA GLY A 165 -1.68 11.86 -6.55
C GLY A 165 -1.96 13.02 -5.59
N ALA A 166 -0.92 13.48 -4.88
CA ALA A 166 -0.98 14.69 -4.06
C ALA A 166 -0.36 15.89 -4.78
N SER A 167 0.60 15.64 -5.67
CA SER A 167 1.23 16.64 -6.54
C SER A 167 1.75 16.00 -7.83
N GLY A 168 2.46 16.79 -8.65
CA GLY A 168 3.19 16.26 -9.80
C GLY A 168 4.18 15.15 -9.41
N THR A 169 4.83 15.26 -8.24
CA THR A 169 5.92 14.38 -7.81
C THR A 169 5.56 13.45 -6.66
N THR A 170 4.43 13.64 -5.96
CA THR A 170 4.03 12.83 -4.80
C THR A 170 2.67 12.18 -4.95
N ALA A 171 2.46 11.03 -4.28
CA ALA A 171 1.19 10.32 -4.23
C ALA A 171 0.90 9.81 -2.81
N TRP A 172 -0.38 9.59 -2.52
CA TRP A 172 -0.84 9.10 -1.22
C TRP A 172 -0.53 7.62 -1.03
N TYR A 173 -0.04 7.29 0.16
CA TYR A 173 0.24 5.91 0.56
C TYR A 173 -0.16 5.67 2.03
N ARG A 174 -0.27 4.39 2.37
CA ARG A 174 -0.43 3.91 3.75
C ARG A 174 0.82 3.17 4.17
N LYS A 175 1.22 3.33 5.43
CA LYS A 175 2.30 2.55 6.03
C LYS A 175 1.86 1.94 7.34
N LEU A 176 2.24 0.68 7.52
CA LEU A 176 2.18 -0.05 8.78
C LEU A 176 3.61 -0.33 9.25
N THR A 177 3.86 -0.24 10.56
CA THR A 177 5.19 -0.49 11.16
C THR A 177 5.09 -1.60 12.21
N TYR A 178 6.20 -2.30 12.39
CA TYR A 178 6.32 -3.41 13.34
C TYR A 178 6.05 -3.00 14.79
N ASN A 179 6.30 -1.75 15.17
CA ASN A 179 6.22 -1.29 16.56
C ASN A 179 5.03 -0.37 16.88
N ASN A 180 4.06 -0.22 15.97
CA ASN A 180 2.87 0.61 16.16
C ASN A 180 1.62 -0.13 15.65
N ALA A 181 0.48 0.13 16.30
CA ALA A 181 -0.84 -0.39 15.92
C ALA A 181 -1.67 0.64 15.12
N GLN A 182 -1.21 1.88 14.98
CA GLN A 182 -1.83 2.91 14.15
C GLN A 182 -1.45 2.76 12.66
N VAL A 183 -2.19 3.45 11.78
CA VAL A 183 -1.86 3.56 10.36
C VAL A 183 -1.19 4.89 10.08
N LEU A 184 -0.02 4.89 9.43
CA LEU A 184 0.55 6.12 8.92
C LEU A 184 -0.10 6.44 7.57
N ARG A 185 -0.71 7.62 7.47
CA ARG A 185 -1.24 8.22 6.25
C ARG A 185 -0.36 9.39 5.83
N TYR A 186 0.23 9.34 4.63
CA TYR A 186 1.09 10.41 4.14
C TYR A 186 1.15 10.41 2.61
N ASN A 187 1.84 11.39 2.02
CA ASN A 187 2.20 11.38 0.60
C ASN A 187 3.72 11.50 0.43
N LEU A 188 4.29 10.70 -0.47
CA LEU A 188 5.73 10.67 -0.71
C LEU A 188 6.02 10.59 -2.22
N GLY A 189 7.28 10.78 -2.59
CA GLY A 189 7.75 10.77 -3.96
C GLY A 189 7.29 9.54 -4.75
N LYS A 190 6.82 9.76 -5.98
CA LYS A 190 6.35 8.71 -6.90
C LYS A 190 7.43 7.72 -7.34
N ALA A 191 8.71 8.05 -7.11
CA ALA A 191 9.88 7.20 -7.38
C ALA A 191 10.17 6.19 -6.26
N TYR A 192 9.37 6.15 -5.18
CA TYR A 192 9.42 5.04 -4.24
C TYR A 192 8.67 3.84 -4.82
N GLY A 193 9.20 2.63 -4.62
CA GLY A 193 8.48 1.40 -4.91
C GLY A 193 7.73 0.92 -3.69
N PHE A 194 6.39 0.91 -3.74
CA PHE A 194 5.53 0.35 -2.70
C PHE A 194 4.64 -0.77 -3.27
N SER A 195 4.06 -1.58 -2.37
CA SER A 195 3.08 -2.58 -2.78
C SER A 195 1.75 -1.92 -3.20
N CYS A 196 0.86 -2.73 -3.78
CA CYS A 196 -0.53 -2.35 -4.07
C CYS A 196 -1.46 -3.49 -3.64
N ARG A 197 -2.69 -3.16 -3.28
CA ARG A 197 -3.77 -4.10 -2.95
C ARG A 197 -5.01 -3.72 -3.74
N CYS A 198 -5.25 -4.41 -4.85
CA CYS A 198 -6.35 -4.06 -5.73
C CYS A 198 -7.71 -4.28 -5.05
N VAL A 199 -8.69 -3.49 -5.43
CA VAL A 199 -10.10 -3.59 -5.01
C VAL A 199 -10.92 -4.08 -6.19
N LYS A 200 -11.98 -4.85 -5.91
CA LYS A 200 -12.85 -5.41 -6.96
C LYS A 200 -13.91 -4.35 -7.31
N ASP A 201 -14.23 -4.21 -8.60
CA ASP A 201 -15.18 -3.22 -9.11
C ASP A 201 -16.63 -3.41 -8.63
#